data_AF-A0A2S9GD43-F1
#
_entry.id   AF-A0A2S9GD43-F1
#
_cell.length_a   1.000
_cell.length_b   1.000
_cell.length_c   1.000
_cell.angle_alpha   90.00
_cell.angle_beta   90.00
_cell.angle_gamma   90.00
#
_symmetry.space_group_name_H-M   'P 1'
#
loop_
_entity.id
_entity.type
_entity.pdbx_description
1 polymer ?
#
loop_
_entity_poly.entity_id
_entity_poly.type
_entity_poly.pdbx_seq_one_letter_code
_entity_poly.pdbx_strand_id
1 'polypeptide(L)' 'LDVPQPLVSQHLRILKSAGVVEGARSGREVLYRLVDHHLADIVVAAVTHAAEESE' A
#
# COMPACT_ATOMS: atom_id res chain seq x y z
N LEU A 1 -10.83 -5.58 -4.45
CA LEU A 1 -9.92 -5.65 -5.61
C LEU A 1 -10.20 -6.98 -6.28
N ASP A 2 -10.71 -6.98 -7.50
CA ASP A 2 -10.94 -8.22 -8.25
C ASP A 2 -9.63 -8.70 -8.89
N VAL A 3 -8.63 -8.94 -8.02
CA VAL A 3 -7.29 -9.38 -8.42
C VAL A 3 -6.91 -10.63 -7.63
N PRO A 4 -6.16 -11.57 -8.23
CA PRO A 4 -5.78 -12.79 -7.54
C PRO A 4 -4.95 -12.54 -6.27
N GLN A 5 -5.25 -13.27 -5.20
CA GLN A 5 -4.52 -13.18 -3.93
C GLN A 5 -2.99 -13.36 -4.04
N PRO A 6 -2.45 -14.23 -4.92
CA PRO A 6 -0.99 -14.32 -5.13
C PRO A 6 -0.39 -12.99 -5.61
N LEU A 7 -1.09 -12.25 -6.47
CA LEU A 7 -0.64 -10.97 -6.99
C LEU A 7 -0.66 -9.88 -5.90
N VAL A 8 -1.73 -9.84 -5.09
CA VAL A 8 -1.79 -8.96 -3.92
C VAL A 8 -0.60 -9.23 -2.98
N SER A 9 -0.34 -10.50 -2.70
CA SER A 9 0.77 -10.90 -1.81
C SER A 9 2.13 -10.53 -2.39
N GLN A 10 2.30 -10.64 -3.71
CA GLN A 10 3.51 -10.20 -4.40
C GLN A 10 3.73 -8.69 -4.24
N HIS A 11 2.70 -7.87 -4.49
CA HIS A 11 2.81 -6.41 -4.33
C HIS A 11 3.10 -6.01 -2.89
N LEU A 12 2.41 -6.60 -1.91
CA LEU A 12 2.67 -6.33 -0.49
C LEU A 12 4.10 -6.69 -0.08
N ARG A 13 4.69 -7.74 -0.65
CA ARG A 13 6.10 -8.08 -0.42
C ARG A 13 7.04 -7.01 -0.98
N ILE A 14 6.79 -6.51 -2.18
CA ILE A 14 7.58 -5.43 -2.80
C ILE A 14 7.49 -4.17 -1.95
N LEU A 15 6.28 -3.73 -1.61
CA LEU A 15 6.04 -2.55 -0.78
C LEU A 15 6.69 -2.67 0.59
N LYS A 16 6.64 -3.85 1.21
CA LYS A 16 7.33 -4.12 2.48
C LYS A 16 8.84 -4.02 2.34
N SER A 17 9.43 -4.57 1.27
CA SER A 17 10.87 -4.47 1.03
C SER A 17 11.34 -3.05 0.74
N ALA A 18 10.46 -2.21 0.18
CA ALA A 18 10.71 -0.80 -0.05
C ALA A 18 10.46 0.08 1.19
N GLY A 19 10.03 -0.50 2.32
CA GLY A 19 9.74 0.26 3.55
C GLY A 19 8.45 1.07 3.51
N VAL A 20 7.54 0.79 2.57
CA VAL A 20 6.26 1.51 2.40
C VAL A 20 5.19 0.96 3.34
N VAL A 21 5.20 -0.35 3.55
CA VAL A 21 4.25 -1.04 4.45
C VAL A 21 4.98 -1.93 5.43
N GLU A 22 4.36 -2.13 6.58
CA GLU A 22 4.75 -3.15 7.53
C GLU A 22 3.65 -4.19 7.71
N GLY A 23 4.04 -5.39 8.12
CA GLY A 23 3.13 -6.52 8.29
C GLY A 23 3.22 -7.08 9.70
N ALA A 24 2.10 -7.12 10.41
CA ALA A 24 1.96 -7.71 11.73
C ALA A 24 1.18 -9.03 11.65
N ARG A 25 1.68 -10.08 12.31
CA ARG A 25 0.99 -11.37 12.36
C ARG A 25 -0.19 -11.30 13.33
N SER A 26 -1.37 -11.66 12.85
CA SER A 26 -2.57 -11.83 13.65
C SER A 26 -3.08 -13.27 13.47
N GLY A 27 -2.64 -14.16 14.36
CA GLY A 27 -2.90 -15.59 14.25
C GLY A 27 -2.39 -16.19 12.93
N ARG A 28 -3.32 -16.61 12.07
CA ARG A 28 -3.02 -17.21 10.75
C ARG A 28 -2.86 -16.17 9.64
N GLU A 29 -3.19 -14.92 9.90
CA GLU A 29 -3.18 -13.85 8.92
C GLU A 29 -2.03 -12.86 9.16
N VAL A 30 -1.71 -12.10 8.13
CA VAL A 30 -0.76 -10.97 8.22
C VAL A 30 -1.52 -9.71 7.82
N LEU A 31 -1.64 -8.78 8.76
CA LEU A 31 -2.25 -7.48 8.55
C LEU A 31 -1.18 -6.50 8.10
N TYR A 32 -1.43 -5.80 7.01
CA TYR A 32 -0.52 -4.80 6.47
C TYR A 32 -1.03 -3.39 6.76
N ARG A 33 -0.12 -2.48 7.08
CA ARG A 33 -0.38 -1.05 7.24
C ARG A 33 0.75 -0.21 6.66
N LEU A 34 0.47 1.05 6.33
CA LEU A 34 1.52 2.03 6.03
C LEU A 34 2.43 2.19 7.25
N VAL A 35 3.71 2.43 7.01
CA VAL A 35 4.72 2.57 8.08
C VAL A 35 4.51 3.84 8.91
N ASP A 36 4.02 4.92 8.30
CA ASP A 36 3.72 6.18 8.98
C ASP A 36 2.59 6.96 8.28
N HIS A 37 2.22 8.09 8.90
CA HIS A 37 1.19 8.99 8.39
C HIS A 37 1.69 9.88 7.23
N HIS A 38 2.98 10.24 7.20
CA HIS A 38 3.55 11.08 6.15
C HIS A 38 3.41 10.44 4.77
N LEU A 39 3.56 9.12 4.71
CA LEU A 39 3.37 8.36 3.49
C LEU A 39 1.92 8.37 3.00
N ALA A 40 0.95 8.43 3.91
CA ALA A 40 -0.46 8.60 3.53
C ALA A 40 -0.68 9.98 2.88
N ASP A 41 -0.11 11.03 3.47
CA ASP A 41 -0.20 12.40 2.93
C ASP A 41 0.39 12.49 1.52
N ILE A 42 1.55 11.85 1.30
CA ILE A 42 2.20 11.79 -0.03
C ILE A 42 1.31 11.07 -1.05
N VAL A 43 0.73 9.92 -0.68
CA VAL A 43 -0.15 9.17 -1.59
C VAL A 43 -1.40 9.98 -1.94
N VAL A 44 -2.01 10.64 -0.96
CA VAL A 44 -3.17 11.51 -1.18
C VAL A 44 -2.81 12.64 -2.14
N ALA A 45 -1.71 13.35 -1.87
CA ALA A 45 -1.25 14.44 -2.73
C ALA A 45 -0.99 13.97 -4.17
N ALA A 46 -0.33 12.81 -4.34
CA ALA A 46 -0.04 12.26 -5.65
C ALA A 46 -1.32 11.85 -6.42
N VAL A 47 -2.29 11.24 -5.75
CA VAL A 47 -3.58 10.88 -6.36
C VAL A 47 -4.38 12.11 -6.73
N THR A 48 -4.41 13.13 -5.86
CA THR A 48 -5.06 14.41 -6.16
C THR A 48 -4.43 15.07 -7.39
N HIS A 49 -3.11 15.16 -7.43
CA HIS A 49 -2.40 15.75 -8.56
C HIS A 49 -2.63 14.99 -9.88
N ALA A 50 -2.57 13.66 -9.85
CA ALA A 50 -2.84 12.85 -11.04
C ALA A 50 -4.27 13.01 -11.59
N ALA A 51 -5.23 13.39 -10.73
CA ALA A 51 -6.59 13.71 -11.15
C ALA A 51 -6.71 15.11 -11.78
N GLU A 52 -5.85 16.06 -11.41
CA GLU A 52 -5.83 17.42 -12.00
C GLU A 52 -5.41 17.38 -13.48
N GLU A 53 -4.49 16.50 -13.87
CA GLU A 53 -4.06 16.35 -15.27
C GLU A 53 -5.15 15.76 -16.20
N SER A 54 -6.25 15.29 -15.63
CA SER A 54 -7.39 14.71 -16.37
C SER A 54 -8.53 15.71 -16.63
N GLU A 55 -8.39 16.96 -16.17
CA GLU A 55 -9.30 18.10 -16.48
C GLU A 55 -8.69 19.04 -17.52
#